data_AF-A0A3P3Y835-F1
#
_entry.id   AF-A0A3P3Y835-F1
#
_cell.length_a   1.000
_cell.length_b   1.000
_cell.length_c   1.000
_cell.angle_alpha   90.00
_cell.angle_beta   90.00
_cell.angle_gamma   90.00
#
_symmetry.space_group_name_H-M   'P 1'
#
loop_
_entity.id
_entity.type
_entity.pdbx_description
1 polymer ?
#
loop_
_entity_poly.entity_id
_entity_poly.type
_entity_poly.pdbx_seq_one_letter_code
_entity_poly.pdbx_strand_id
1 'polypeptide(L)'
;MIISDCTAAATADSELVAQETFAEKMTAGNAVLDRLDQLSIDHDVYHEHGPLFTVEDVTRYKSCIPGLSDKNLFLKDKKGKRFFVVLVSEDKCVDLPALAKLLDVGHLSMASLERMTAVLGVTGGAVSPLAVVDDHAGKVRVIDDR
;
A
#
# COMPACT_ATOMS: atom_id res chain seq x y z
N MET A 1 -4.62 22.19 -11.91
CA MET A 1 -5.13 22.66 -13.22
C MET A 1 -6.09 21.61 -13.74
N ILE A 2 -7.36 21.98 -13.87
CA ILE A 2 -8.57 21.19 -14.25
C ILE A 2 -8.88 19.96 -13.39
N ILE A 3 -9.67 20.22 -12.33
CA ILE A 3 -10.57 19.25 -11.71
C ILE A 3 -11.70 19.00 -12.72
N SER A 4 -11.74 17.81 -13.33
CA SER A 4 -12.88 17.35 -14.11
C SER A 4 -13.58 16.25 -13.30
N ASP A 5 -14.79 16.56 -12.86
CA ASP A 5 -15.71 15.76 -12.03
C ASP A 5 -15.57 14.23 -12.14
N CYS A 6 -14.89 13.60 -11.17
CA CYS A 6 -15.10 12.19 -10.81
C CYS A 6 -16.02 12.14 -9.57
N THR A 7 -17.30 12.52 -9.73
CA THR A 7 -18.31 12.45 -8.65
C THR A 7 -18.79 11.02 -8.46
N ALA A 8 -18.36 10.37 -7.39
CA ALA A 8 -18.96 9.14 -6.88
C ALA A 8 -20.07 9.51 -5.87
N ALA A 9 -21.32 9.21 -6.23
CA ALA A 9 -22.46 9.40 -5.32
C ALA A 9 -22.43 8.31 -4.22
N ALA A 10 -22.21 8.73 -2.97
CA ALA A 10 -22.34 7.88 -1.79
C ALA A 10 -23.78 7.94 -1.26
N THR A 11 -24.41 6.78 -1.04
CA THR A 11 -25.69 6.67 -0.34
C THR A 11 -25.44 6.45 1.16
N ALA A 12 -25.84 7.44 1.96
CA ALA A 12 -25.73 7.50 3.41
C ALA A 12 -26.71 6.55 4.10
N ASP A 13 -26.23 5.77 5.07
CA ASP A 13 -26.98 5.40 6.31
C ASP A 13 -26.25 4.38 7.21
N SER A 14 -25.13 3.75 6.77
CA SER A 14 -24.33 2.84 7.63
C SER A 14 -22.97 3.41 8.08
N GLU A 15 -22.68 4.67 7.73
CA GLU A 15 -21.35 5.30 7.86
C GLU A 15 -20.95 5.66 9.30
N LEU A 16 -21.89 5.85 10.22
CA LEU A 16 -21.59 6.55 11.47
C LEU A 16 -20.75 5.74 12.49
N VAL A 17 -20.88 4.41 12.53
CA VAL A 17 -20.16 3.57 13.52
C VAL A 17 -18.77 3.15 13.02
N ALA A 18 -18.56 3.09 11.70
CA ALA A 18 -17.26 2.78 11.11
C ALA A 18 -16.30 3.98 11.12
N GLN A 19 -16.83 5.21 11.09
CA GLN A 19 -16.05 6.45 11.06
C GLN A 19 -15.25 6.68 12.36
N GLU A 20 -15.80 6.36 13.53
CA GLU A 20 -15.14 6.65 14.82
C GLU A 20 -13.90 5.77 15.07
N THR A 21 -13.84 4.55 14.53
CA THR A 21 -12.67 3.67 14.71
C THR A 21 -11.58 3.90 13.65
N PHE A 22 -11.90 4.58 12.54
CA PHE A 22 -11.00 4.75 11.41
C PHE A 22 -10.15 6.04 11.50
N ALA A 23 -10.70 7.10 12.09
CA ALA A 23 -10.01 8.38 12.27
C ALA A 23 -8.76 8.27 13.16
N GLU A 24 -8.78 7.41 14.18
CA GLU A 24 -7.64 7.22 15.09
C GLU A 24 -6.50 6.40 14.46
N LYS A 25 -6.77 5.71 13.34
CA LYS A 25 -5.82 4.85 12.62
C LYS A 25 -5.22 5.48 11.37
N MET A 26 -5.61 6.73 11.06
CA MET A 26 -5.15 7.54 9.92
C MET A 26 -3.82 8.26 10.18
N THR A 27 -2.99 7.77 11.10
CA THR A 27 -1.66 8.36 11.37
C THR A 27 -0.68 8.15 10.21
N ALA A 28 -0.85 7.08 9.41
CA ALA A 28 0.07 6.73 8.31
C ALA A 28 -0.02 7.69 7.11
N GLY A 29 -1.20 8.24 6.80
CA GLY A 29 -1.38 9.15 5.67
C GLY A 29 -0.64 10.48 5.89
N ASN A 30 -0.84 11.10 7.06
CA ASN A 30 -0.19 12.37 7.40
C ASN A 30 1.32 12.22 7.53
N ALA A 31 1.80 11.13 8.13
CA ALA A 31 3.24 10.90 8.30
C ALA A 31 3.99 10.75 6.96
N VAL A 32 3.38 10.12 5.96
CA VAL A 32 3.98 9.98 4.61
C VAL A 32 4.05 11.36 3.94
N LEU A 33 2.96 12.13 3.91
CA LEU A 33 2.94 13.44 3.26
C LEU A 33 3.93 14.41 3.93
N ASP A 34 3.92 14.47 5.27
CA ASP A 34 4.88 15.26 6.04
C ASP A 34 6.33 14.88 5.70
N ARG A 35 6.59 13.58 5.49
CA ARG A 35 7.93 13.11 5.14
C ARG A 35 8.34 13.49 3.73
N LEU A 36 7.42 13.46 2.77
CA LEU A 36 7.67 13.91 1.41
C LEU A 36 7.99 15.41 1.38
N ASP A 37 7.24 16.22 2.13
CA ASP A 37 7.49 17.65 2.29
C ASP A 37 8.87 17.94 2.88
N GLN A 38 9.25 17.24 3.96
CA GLN A 38 10.58 17.37 4.58
C GLN A 38 11.72 17.01 3.63
N LEU A 39 11.47 16.07 2.71
CA LEU A 39 12.44 15.66 1.69
C LEU A 39 12.37 16.52 0.43
N SER A 40 11.45 17.49 0.36
CA SER A 40 11.19 18.32 -0.81
C SER A 40 10.92 17.48 -2.06
N ILE A 41 10.12 16.43 -1.91
CA ILE A 41 9.64 15.58 -3.00
C ILE A 41 8.25 16.06 -3.39
N ASP A 42 8.13 16.56 -4.62
CA ASP A 42 6.85 16.97 -5.20
C ASP A 42 5.88 15.79 -5.24
N HIS A 43 4.66 16.01 -4.80
CA HIS A 43 3.61 15.00 -4.78
C HIS A 43 2.23 15.63 -4.96
N ASP A 44 1.32 14.86 -5.54
CA ASP A 44 -0.08 15.23 -5.71
C ASP A 44 -0.97 14.19 -5.03
N VAL A 45 -1.93 14.66 -4.22
CA VAL A 45 -3.02 13.83 -3.73
C VAL A 45 -4.18 13.95 -4.72
N TYR A 46 -4.38 12.92 -5.54
CA TYR A 46 -5.39 12.96 -6.61
C TYR A 46 -6.82 12.88 -6.06
N HIS A 47 -7.09 11.96 -5.13
CA HIS A 47 -8.43 11.73 -4.58
C HIS A 47 -8.37 11.21 -3.14
N GLU A 48 -9.30 11.68 -2.32
CA GLU A 48 -9.65 11.05 -1.05
C GLU A 48 -10.90 10.20 -1.24
N HIS A 49 -10.85 8.94 -0.80
CA HIS A 49 -11.98 8.03 -0.89
C HIS A 49 -12.02 7.08 0.32
N GLY A 50 -13.21 6.59 0.64
CA GLY A 50 -13.35 5.49 1.60
C GLY A 50 -12.71 4.19 1.08
N PRO A 51 -12.52 3.17 1.94
CA PRO A 51 -11.94 1.89 1.51
C PRO A 51 -12.73 1.24 0.37
N LEU A 52 -12.01 0.80 -0.67
CA LEU A 52 -12.60 0.10 -1.83
C LEU A 52 -12.35 -1.40 -1.70
N PHE A 53 -13.40 -2.20 -1.88
CA PHE A 53 -13.32 -3.66 -1.70
C PHE A 53 -13.65 -4.45 -2.96
N THR A 54 -14.35 -3.85 -3.92
CA THR A 54 -14.72 -4.51 -5.18
C THR A 54 -13.78 -4.10 -6.31
N VAL A 55 -13.63 -4.98 -7.30
CA VAL A 55 -12.79 -4.70 -8.47
C VAL A 55 -13.40 -3.58 -9.31
N GLU A 56 -14.73 -3.55 -9.39
CA GLU A 56 -15.51 -2.55 -10.10
C GLU A 56 -15.28 -1.15 -9.52
N ASP A 57 -15.34 -1.01 -8.19
CA ASP A 57 -15.07 0.26 -7.51
C ASP A 57 -13.63 0.72 -7.77
N VAL A 58 -12.64 -0.17 -7.56
CA VAL A 58 -11.23 0.14 -7.79
C VAL A 58 -10.97 0.57 -9.24
N THR A 59 -11.57 -0.11 -10.21
CA THR A 59 -11.42 0.21 -11.64
C THR A 59 -11.98 1.59 -11.97
N ARG A 60 -13.13 1.96 -11.39
CA ARG A 60 -13.73 3.29 -11.56
C ARG A 60 -12.81 4.40 -11.05
N TYR A 61 -12.23 4.23 -9.86
CA TYR A 61 -11.31 5.21 -9.28
C TYR A 61 -9.97 5.27 -10.02
N LYS A 62 -9.40 4.12 -10.40
CA LYS A 62 -8.13 4.04 -11.16
C LYS A 62 -8.19 4.81 -12.48
N SER A 63 -9.34 4.83 -13.16
CA SER A 63 -9.49 5.51 -14.45
C SER A 63 -9.22 7.03 -14.39
N CYS A 64 -9.33 7.64 -13.20
CA CYS A 64 -9.09 9.07 -12.98
C CYS A 64 -7.63 9.39 -12.62
N ILE A 65 -6.77 8.40 -12.35
CA ILE A 65 -5.39 8.61 -11.86
C ILE A 65 -4.37 8.16 -12.92
N PRO A 66 -3.48 9.06 -13.39
CA PRO A 66 -2.43 8.67 -14.32
C PRO A 66 -1.36 7.83 -13.60
N GLY A 67 -1.08 6.64 -14.13
CA GLY A 67 -0.07 5.76 -13.56
C GLY A 67 -0.26 4.30 -13.93
N LEU A 68 0.69 3.46 -13.49
CA LEU A 68 0.57 2.01 -13.64
C LEU A 68 -0.20 1.42 -12.46
N SER A 69 -1.08 0.48 -12.78
CA SER A 69 -1.82 -0.29 -11.78
C SER A 69 -0.93 -1.40 -11.22
N ASP A 70 -0.27 -1.11 -10.11
CA ASP A 70 0.53 -2.10 -9.39
C ASP A 70 -0.23 -2.65 -8.17
N LYS A 71 0.10 -3.88 -7.81
CA LYS A 71 -0.20 -4.46 -6.50
C LYS A 71 1.09 -4.64 -5.73
N ASN A 72 0.99 -4.56 -4.41
CA ASN A 72 2.14 -4.68 -3.51
C ASN A 72 2.06 -5.96 -2.69
N LEU A 73 3.14 -6.73 -2.67
CA LEU A 73 3.26 -7.95 -1.86
C LEU A 73 4.19 -7.70 -0.68
N PHE A 74 3.69 -7.89 0.54
CA PHE A 74 4.51 -7.87 1.75
C PHE A 74 4.99 -9.29 2.10
N LEU A 75 6.25 -9.57 1.80
CA LEU A 75 6.88 -10.88 1.95
C LEU A 75 7.88 -10.88 3.10
N LYS A 76 8.17 -12.08 3.61
CA LYS A 76 9.24 -12.33 4.57
C LYS A 76 10.10 -13.50 4.14
N ASP A 77 11.34 -13.52 4.61
CA ASP A 77 12.19 -14.70 4.49
C ASP A 77 11.75 -15.83 5.45
N LYS A 78 12.34 -17.02 5.27
CA LYS A 78 12.06 -18.20 6.12
C LYS A 78 12.20 -17.91 7.61
N LYS A 79 13.19 -17.11 8.00
CA LYS A 79 13.49 -16.79 9.41
C LYS A 79 12.62 -15.66 9.95
N GLY A 80 11.88 -14.95 9.09
CA GLY A 80 11.09 -13.78 9.46
C GLY A 80 11.95 -12.62 9.95
N LYS A 81 13.20 -12.53 9.50
CA LYS A 81 14.15 -11.47 9.89
C LYS A 81 14.25 -10.37 8.85
N ARG A 82 14.07 -10.73 7.58
CA ARG A 82 14.06 -9.80 6.43
C ARG A 82 12.66 -9.73 5.85
N PHE A 83 12.23 -8.52 5.52
CA PHE A 83 10.94 -8.25 4.90
C PHE A 83 11.14 -7.59 3.54
N PHE A 84 10.17 -7.77 2.66
CA PHE A 84 10.19 -7.24 1.31
C PHE A 84 8.83 -6.67 0.95
N VAL A 85 8.80 -5.47 0.38
CA VAL A 85 7.63 -4.94 -0.33
C VAL A 85 7.95 -5.03 -1.81
N VAL A 86 7.22 -5.88 -2.54
CA VAL A 86 7.44 -6.12 -3.97
C VAL A 86 6.32 -5.44 -4.75
N LEU A 87 6.69 -4.48 -5.60
CA LEU A 87 5.80 -3.80 -6.54
C LEU A 87 5.73 -4.64 -7.79
N VAL A 88 4.52 -4.99 -8.20
CA VAL A 88 4.29 -5.87 -9.35
C VAL A 88 3.04 -5.41 -10.07
N SER A 89 3.05 -5.43 -11.40
CA SER A 89 1.85 -5.16 -12.19
C SER A 89 0.67 -6.04 -11.76
N GLU A 90 -0.53 -5.47 -11.77
CA GLU A 90 -1.73 -6.11 -11.23
C GLU A 90 -2.01 -7.51 -11.80
N ASP A 91 -1.74 -7.70 -13.09
CA ASP A 91 -1.97 -8.89 -13.89
C ASP A 91 -0.87 -9.95 -13.78
N LYS A 92 0.30 -9.59 -13.25
CA LYS A 92 1.46 -10.50 -13.19
C LYS A 92 1.38 -11.45 -11.99
N CYS A 93 1.69 -12.72 -12.25
CA CYS A 93 1.91 -13.74 -11.22
C CYS A 93 3.39 -13.80 -10.83
N VAL A 94 3.67 -13.77 -9.53
CA VAL A 94 5.04 -13.79 -9.00
C VAL A 94 5.46 -15.23 -8.67
N ASP A 95 6.56 -15.68 -9.26
CA ASP A 95 7.24 -16.93 -8.88
C ASP A 95 8.10 -16.69 -7.62
N LEU A 96 7.53 -16.98 -6.44
CA LEU A 96 8.22 -16.80 -5.16
C LEU A 96 9.51 -17.63 -5.04
N PRO A 97 9.57 -18.91 -5.48
CA PRO A 97 10.83 -19.65 -5.56
C PRO A 97 11.91 -18.98 -6.41
N ALA A 98 11.58 -18.47 -7.60
CA ALA A 98 12.53 -17.77 -8.46
C ALA A 98 12.99 -16.45 -7.83
N LEU A 99 12.06 -15.67 -7.28
CA LEU A 99 12.36 -14.43 -6.57
C LEU A 99 13.22 -14.68 -5.33
N ALA A 100 12.99 -15.78 -4.59
CA ALA A 100 13.80 -16.14 -3.44
C ALA A 100 15.26 -16.39 -3.83
N LYS A 101 15.50 -17.06 -4.97
CA LYS A 101 16.85 -17.25 -5.52
C LYS A 101 17.49 -15.91 -5.91
N LEU A 102 16.74 -15.02 -6.57
CA LEU A 102 17.23 -13.70 -6.99
C LEU A 102 17.63 -12.82 -5.80
N LEU A 103 16.88 -12.91 -4.70
CA LEU A 103 17.13 -12.12 -3.47
C LEU A 103 18.13 -12.79 -2.51
N ASP A 104 18.74 -13.92 -2.90
CA ASP A 104 19.62 -14.73 -2.06
C ASP A 104 18.99 -15.05 -0.68
N VAL A 105 17.76 -15.57 -0.74
CA VAL A 105 17.02 -16.03 0.45
C VAL A 105 16.52 -17.45 0.24
N GLY A 106 16.50 -18.24 1.32
CA GLY A 106 16.12 -19.65 1.21
C GLY A 106 14.64 -19.90 0.85
N HIS A 107 13.73 -18.99 1.24
CA HIS A 107 12.30 -19.09 0.96
C HIS A 107 11.62 -17.76 1.21
N LEU A 108 10.62 -17.42 0.39
CA LEU A 108 9.73 -16.26 0.56
C LEU A 108 8.30 -16.72 0.82
N SER A 109 7.62 -16.06 1.75
CA SER A 109 6.18 -16.23 1.98
C SER A 109 5.55 -14.89 2.30
N MET A 110 4.23 -14.76 2.15
CA MET A 110 3.49 -13.63 2.71
C MET A 110 3.78 -13.48 4.21
N ALA A 111 3.97 -12.25 4.67
CA ALA A 111 4.01 -11.95 6.09
C ALA A 111 2.59 -11.88 6.66
N SER A 112 2.45 -12.14 7.96
CA SER A 112 1.15 -12.06 8.64
C SER A 112 0.69 -10.60 8.77
N LEU A 113 -0.62 -10.39 8.92
CA LEU A 113 -1.21 -9.07 9.17
C LEU A 113 -0.62 -8.40 10.41
N GLU A 114 -0.42 -9.17 11.50
CA GLU A 114 0.21 -8.67 12.72
C GLU A 114 1.62 -8.12 12.46
N ARG A 115 2.42 -8.82 11.66
CA ARG A 115 3.77 -8.35 11.29
C ARG A 115 3.72 -7.15 10.36
N MET A 116 2.74 -7.09 9.46
CA MET A 116 2.53 -5.93 8.60
C MET A 116 2.26 -4.68 9.44
N THR A 117 1.34 -4.75 10.40
CA THR A 117 1.05 -3.63 11.31
C THR A 117 2.27 -3.29 12.16
N ALA A 118 2.99 -4.28 12.67
CA ALA A 118 4.16 -4.04 13.52
C ALA A 118 5.39 -3.47 12.76
N VAL A 119 5.51 -3.73 11.46
CA VAL A 119 6.69 -3.32 10.66
C VAL A 119 6.40 -2.12 9.77
N LEU A 120 5.20 -2.02 9.20
CA LEU A 120 4.80 -1.00 8.22
C LEU A 120 3.72 -0.06 8.74
N GLY A 121 3.22 -0.22 9.97
CA GLY A 121 2.15 0.63 10.52
C GLY A 121 0.77 0.46 9.87
N VAL A 122 0.65 -0.34 8.80
CA VAL A 122 -0.58 -0.48 8.01
C VAL A 122 -1.34 -1.78 8.29
N THR A 123 -2.63 -1.79 7.95
CA THR A 123 -3.50 -2.98 7.97
C THR A 123 -3.46 -3.73 6.64
N GLY A 124 -3.96 -4.97 6.65
CA GLY A 124 -4.15 -5.75 5.42
C GLY A 124 -4.95 -5.00 4.36
N GLY A 125 -4.49 -5.05 3.11
CA GLY A 125 -5.10 -4.32 2.00
C GLY A 125 -4.55 -2.91 1.75
N ALA A 126 -3.78 -2.35 2.69
CA ALA A 126 -3.19 -1.01 2.57
C ALA A 126 -1.67 -1.04 2.34
N VAL A 127 -1.13 -2.12 1.77
CA VAL A 127 0.31 -2.24 1.50
C VAL A 127 0.71 -1.31 0.37
N SER A 128 1.68 -0.44 0.63
CA SER A 128 2.26 0.50 -0.32
C SER A 128 3.78 0.55 -0.12
N PRO A 129 4.57 0.86 -1.17
CA PRO A 129 6.00 1.14 -1.04
C PRO A 129 6.26 2.30 -0.07
N LEU A 130 5.33 3.25 0.05
CA LEU A 130 5.46 4.40 0.95
C LEU A 130 5.29 4.03 2.43
N ALA A 131 4.67 2.88 2.73
CA ALA A 131 4.50 2.41 4.11
C ALA A 131 5.84 2.05 4.79
N VAL A 132 6.96 2.01 4.04
CA VAL A 132 8.30 1.82 4.62
C VAL A 132 8.77 3.02 5.44
N VAL A 133 8.07 4.17 5.39
CA VAL A 133 8.36 5.30 6.28
C VAL A 133 8.29 4.91 7.76
N ASP A 134 7.43 3.94 8.09
CA ASP A 134 7.24 3.40 9.44
C ASP A 134 8.24 2.28 9.81
N ASP A 135 9.09 1.83 8.87
CA ASP A 135 10.13 0.83 9.13
C ASP A 135 11.38 1.46 9.79
N HIS A 136 11.24 1.89 11.03
CA HIS A 136 12.33 2.49 11.80
C HIS A 136 13.51 1.53 12.05
N ALA A 137 13.31 0.21 11.87
CA ALA A 137 14.34 -0.79 12.08
C ALA A 137 15.14 -1.11 10.80
N GLY A 138 14.77 -0.55 9.64
CA GLY A 138 15.45 -0.77 8.36
C GLY A 138 15.47 -2.24 7.92
N LYS A 139 14.41 -2.99 8.21
CA LYS A 139 14.30 -4.44 7.91
C LYS A 139 13.62 -4.72 6.57
N VAL A 140 12.96 -3.74 5.98
CA VAL A 140 12.17 -3.86 4.76
C VAL A 140 13.00 -3.43 3.56
N ARG A 141 13.02 -4.28 2.54
CA ARG A 141 13.57 -3.94 1.21
C ARG A 141 12.44 -3.75 0.22
N VAL A 142 12.44 -2.63 -0.49
CA VAL A 142 11.51 -2.37 -1.60
C VAL A 142 12.10 -2.94 -2.88
N ILE A 143 11.31 -3.69 -3.64
CA ILE A 143 11.70 -4.33 -4.91
C ILE A 143 10.70 -3.90 -5.99
N ASP A 144 11.19 -3.26 -7.05
CA ASP A 144 10.44 -3.05 -8.29
C ASP A 144 10.71 -4.21 -9.24
N ASP A 145 9.67 -4.67 -9.93
CA ASP A 145 9.73 -5.77 -10.89
C ASP A 145 10.30 -5.36 -12.26
N ARG A 146 10.37 -4.06 -12.55
CA ARG A 146 10.89 -3.50 -13.82
C ARG A 146 12.39 -3.18 -13.73
#